data_AF-A0A0F8JMN6-F1
#
_entry.id   AF-A0A0F8JMN6-F1
#
_cell.length_a   1.000
_cell.length_b   1.000
_cell.length_c   1.000
_cell.angle_alpha   90.00
_cell.angle_beta   90.00
_cell.angle_gamma   90.00
#
_symmetry.space_group_name_H-M   'P 1'
#
loop_
_entity.id
_entity.type
_entity.pdbx_description
1 polymer ?
#
loop_
_entity_poly.entity_id
_entity_poly.type
_entity_poly.pdbx_seq_one_letter_code
_entity_poly.pdbx_strand_id
1 'polypeptide(L)'
;MTDTIFDSGPGRRAGDALKIFDSLGFCEAASLPSVHYHGQQRQAGSLYICRLIPMVKCTYQISMDIKTDDTRSFIELNSPGSKLVIKEVNNRVLLISYFESSSGGIRSETITLGNSSEKLDFEIAFDGCSKTNTISTRDGKSIVTPFYNFERQRLPYVDFSNGYLKFTSFITGKGRYMDISIYNLNQIADRKLVTSVGDSRLIPFGIDGPHVRNTTEQGIRYLNSKNNRGTIWFDIDLLEQCSESDIEYLRSLVFDNSWDTGVHYSKELNAFPPEEAYKIMDEGYSYVYEKIGQKPTGWCSMRNKDNIKHAIYAYENLGMFWRNGDSGVHAEKNVGNLDDNTWEWWESASKAGMAYPSFTHELDLDPAIKYSISRSKFLNWVDTYNSNGASIVSFYEYGQISRNTHEARFDILQHTDNSVIFIAHTNGCDALANVNIMAEKGTGVYDNTSEKSLDYRVDQDKSVTFRVENKHTYSVYLHSAE
;
A
#
# COMPACT_ATOMS: atom_id res chain seq x y z
N MET A 1 13.52 47.45 -8.75
CA MET A 1 14.83 47.17 -8.13
C MET A 1 15.21 45.76 -8.59
N THR A 2 15.67 45.57 -9.83
CA THR A 2 17.07 45.65 -10.28
C THR A 2 18.04 44.99 -9.32
N ASP A 3 18.33 43.72 -9.56
CA ASP A 3 19.70 43.20 -9.47
C ASP A 3 20.06 42.58 -10.81
N THR A 4 21.13 43.11 -11.38
CA THR A 4 21.72 42.81 -12.68
C THR A 4 22.95 41.95 -12.41
N ILE A 5 23.12 40.82 -13.10
CA ILE A 5 24.43 40.16 -13.23
C ILE A 5 24.65 39.81 -14.70
N PHE A 6 25.76 40.30 -15.24
CA PHE A 6 26.31 40.02 -16.57
C PHE A 6 27.78 39.64 -16.37
N ASP A 7 28.26 38.57 -17.02
CA ASP A 7 29.52 38.59 -17.81
C ASP A 7 29.65 37.33 -18.71
N SER A 8 30.70 37.27 -19.54
CA SER A 8 30.65 37.02 -20.98
C SER A 8 31.62 35.95 -21.54
N GLY A 9 31.41 35.53 -22.81
CA GLY A 9 32.38 34.76 -23.62
C GLY A 9 31.80 34.14 -24.91
N PRO A 10 32.45 34.25 -26.10
CA PRO A 10 31.85 33.89 -27.40
C PRO A 10 32.21 32.47 -27.87
N GLY A 11 31.21 31.63 -28.16
CA GLY A 11 31.41 30.31 -28.76
C GLY A 11 30.11 29.57 -29.09
N ARG A 12 29.84 29.37 -30.38
CA ARG A 12 28.58 28.86 -30.98
C ARG A 12 28.13 27.44 -30.56
N ARG A 13 26.79 27.32 -30.43
CA ARG A 13 25.86 26.21 -30.74
C ARG A 13 25.99 24.88 -29.96
N ALA A 14 24.95 24.56 -29.17
CA ALA A 14 23.88 23.60 -29.50
C ALA A 14 23.02 23.32 -28.26
N GLY A 15 21.70 23.38 -28.43
CA GLY A 15 20.71 22.80 -27.51
C GLY A 15 20.51 23.57 -26.21
N ASP A 16 19.60 24.55 -26.22
CA ASP A 16 18.93 24.99 -25.00
C ASP A 16 18.04 23.83 -24.51
N ALA A 17 18.66 22.87 -23.82
CA ALA A 17 17.97 22.02 -22.87
C ALA A 17 17.54 22.94 -21.74
N LEU A 18 16.30 23.43 -21.83
CA LEU A 18 15.60 24.07 -20.74
C LEU A 18 15.60 23.10 -19.55
N LYS A 19 16.56 23.28 -18.64
CA LYS A 19 16.44 22.80 -17.26
C LYS A 19 15.38 23.64 -16.58
N ILE A 20 14.12 23.31 -16.83
CA ILE A 20 13.03 23.72 -15.95
C ILE A 20 13.19 22.85 -14.70
N PHE A 21 13.42 23.49 -13.56
CA PHE A 21 13.22 22.85 -12.27
C PHE A 21 11.70 22.60 -12.14
N ASP A 22 11.30 21.36 -12.42
CA ASP A 22 9.93 20.87 -12.24
C ASP A 22 9.55 20.90 -10.75
N SER A 23 8.86 21.95 -10.32
CA SER A 23 7.90 21.85 -9.23
C SER A 23 6.51 22.15 -9.78
N LEU A 24 5.95 21.17 -10.48
CA LEU A 24 4.60 21.21 -11.04
C LEU A 24 3.57 20.91 -9.94
N GLY A 25 3.46 21.75 -8.90
CA GLY A 25 2.44 21.63 -7.86
C GLY A 25 2.34 20.23 -7.20
N PHE A 26 1.13 19.88 -6.74
CA PHE A 26 0.81 18.56 -6.18
C PHE A 26 -0.09 17.78 -7.13
N CYS A 27 0.08 16.45 -7.18
CA CYS A 27 -0.90 15.55 -7.78
C CYS A 27 -1.96 15.21 -6.73
N GLU A 28 -3.23 15.46 -7.02
CA GLU A 28 -4.34 14.96 -6.18
C GLU A 28 -4.51 13.46 -6.45
N ALA A 29 -3.99 12.65 -5.53
CA ALA A 29 -4.00 11.20 -5.64
C ALA A 29 -5.37 10.62 -5.29
N ALA A 30 -6.07 11.20 -4.32
CA ALA A 30 -7.44 10.85 -3.96
C ALA A 30 -8.13 12.02 -3.27
N SER A 31 -9.44 12.15 -3.49
CA SER A 31 -10.32 13.11 -2.82
C SER A 31 -11.64 12.45 -2.45
N LEU A 32 -12.24 12.87 -1.35
CA LEU A 32 -13.49 12.32 -0.85
C LEU A 32 -14.56 13.38 -0.63
N PRO A 33 -15.83 13.04 -0.90
CA PRO A 33 -16.95 13.90 -0.53
C PRO A 33 -17.09 13.98 0.99
N SER A 34 -17.87 14.94 1.47
CA SER A 34 -18.14 15.10 2.90
C SER A 34 -18.77 13.85 3.51
N VAL A 35 -18.26 13.42 4.66
CA VAL A 35 -18.75 12.26 5.42
C VAL A 35 -19.19 12.72 6.81
N HIS A 36 -20.36 12.26 7.25
CA HIS A 36 -20.79 12.41 8.63
C HIS A 36 -20.86 11.04 9.29
N TYR A 37 -20.20 10.91 10.44
CA TYR A 37 -20.15 9.70 11.23
C TYR A 37 -20.57 9.99 12.66
N HIS A 38 -21.60 9.29 13.12
CA HIS A 38 -22.18 9.45 14.45
C HIS A 38 -21.87 8.21 15.29
N GLY A 39 -20.98 8.37 16.27
CA GLY A 39 -20.72 7.34 17.28
C GLY A 39 -21.81 7.36 18.36
N GLN A 40 -22.30 6.18 18.75
CA GLN A 40 -23.25 6.00 19.85
C GLN A 40 -22.74 5.02 20.90
N GLN A 41 -23.20 5.20 22.14
CA GLN A 41 -22.85 4.28 23.23
C GLN A 41 -23.30 2.85 22.88
N ARG A 42 -22.39 1.88 23.06
CA ARG A 42 -22.59 0.43 22.76
C ARG A 42 -22.60 0.05 21.27
N GLN A 43 -22.40 0.99 20.34
CA GLN A 43 -22.07 0.66 18.96
C GLN A 43 -20.55 0.64 18.81
N ALA A 44 -19.97 -0.54 18.67
CA ALA A 44 -18.58 -0.67 18.23
C ALA A 44 -18.56 -0.51 16.71
N GLY A 45 -17.77 0.42 16.20
CA GLY A 45 -17.64 0.65 14.76
C GLY A 45 -16.43 1.52 14.46
N SER A 46 -15.96 1.46 13.22
CA SER A 46 -14.93 2.36 12.73
C SER A 46 -15.31 2.79 11.33
N LEU A 47 -15.08 4.06 11.01
CA LEU A 47 -15.18 4.56 9.66
C LEU A 47 -13.84 4.31 8.96
N TYR A 48 -13.88 3.47 7.92
CA TYR A 48 -12.75 3.29 7.02
C TYR A 48 -12.91 4.19 5.81
N ILE A 49 -11.86 4.92 5.52
CA ILE A 49 -11.72 5.72 4.31
C ILE A 49 -10.81 4.94 3.36
N CYS A 50 -11.40 4.32 2.33
CA CYS A 50 -10.71 3.40 1.43
C CYS A 50 -10.32 4.07 0.10
N ARG A 51 -9.63 3.31 -0.78
CA ARG A 51 -9.20 3.71 -2.12
C ARG A 51 -8.22 4.89 -2.15
N LEU A 52 -7.51 5.11 -1.05
CA LEU A 52 -6.32 5.96 -1.08
C LEU A 52 -5.21 5.23 -1.84
N ILE A 53 -4.34 5.99 -2.50
CA ILE A 53 -3.28 5.43 -3.33
C ILE A 53 -2.09 5.05 -2.43
N PRO A 54 -1.57 3.82 -2.51
CA PRO A 54 -0.34 3.47 -1.81
C PRO A 54 0.85 4.30 -2.30
N MET A 55 1.49 5.05 -1.42
CA MET A 55 2.59 5.96 -1.76
C MET A 55 3.69 5.90 -0.70
N VAL A 56 4.96 5.90 -1.11
CA VAL A 56 6.10 6.00 -0.19
C VAL A 56 6.12 7.36 0.51
N LYS A 57 5.71 8.42 -0.19
CA LYS A 57 5.54 9.76 0.38
C LYS A 57 4.23 10.36 -0.09
N CYS A 58 3.42 10.83 0.85
CA CYS A 58 2.19 11.56 0.56
C CYS A 58 1.78 12.38 1.76
N THR A 59 0.89 13.35 1.53
CA THR A 59 0.29 14.16 2.58
C THR A 59 -1.23 14.01 2.53
N TYR A 60 -1.83 13.71 3.69
CA TYR A 60 -3.27 13.72 3.88
C TYR A 60 -3.69 15.07 4.42
N GLN A 61 -4.43 15.84 3.64
CA GLN A 61 -5.03 17.11 4.06
C GLN A 61 -6.43 16.83 4.59
N ILE A 62 -6.65 17.03 5.89
CA ILE A 62 -7.88 16.67 6.58
C ILE A 62 -8.55 17.93 7.11
N SER A 63 -9.83 18.04 6.84
CA SER A 63 -10.69 19.10 7.33
C SER A 63 -11.91 18.50 8.01
N MET A 64 -12.04 18.70 9.32
CA MET A 64 -13.08 18.03 10.11
C MET A 64 -13.63 18.89 11.25
N ASP A 65 -14.75 18.50 11.83
CA ASP A 65 -15.17 18.93 13.16
C ASP A 65 -15.51 17.73 14.04
N ILE A 66 -15.53 17.99 15.35
CA ILE A 66 -15.93 17.01 16.34
C ILE A 66 -16.97 17.64 17.27
N LYS A 67 -18.00 16.90 17.64
CA LYS A 67 -18.94 17.30 18.69
C LYS A 67 -19.13 16.16 19.67
N THR A 68 -19.02 16.45 20.96
CA THR A 68 -19.24 15.46 22.01
C THR A 68 -19.84 16.12 23.24
N ASP A 69 -20.59 15.36 24.04
CA ASP A 69 -21.14 15.81 25.32
C ASP A 69 -20.28 15.43 26.54
N ASP A 70 -19.13 14.76 26.34
CA ASP A 70 -18.13 14.52 27.38
C ASP A 70 -16.71 14.64 26.80
N THR A 71 -15.92 15.57 27.32
CA THR A 71 -14.54 15.85 26.86
C THR A 71 -13.56 14.72 27.14
N ARG A 72 -13.97 13.65 27.85
CA ARG A 72 -13.18 12.41 27.97
C ARG A 72 -13.35 11.50 26.75
N SER A 73 -14.35 11.73 25.90
CA SER A 73 -14.48 11.03 24.63
C SER A 73 -13.40 11.49 23.66
N PHE A 74 -12.99 10.60 22.76
CA PHE A 74 -11.91 10.88 21.82
C PHE A 74 -12.06 10.07 20.54
N ILE A 75 -11.39 10.53 19.48
CA ILE A 75 -11.28 9.82 18.21
C ILE A 75 -9.88 9.24 18.12
N GLU A 76 -9.77 7.96 17.82
CA GLU A 76 -8.54 7.38 17.31
C GLU A 76 -8.54 7.52 15.77
N LEU A 77 -7.56 8.24 15.24
CA LEU A 77 -7.27 8.33 13.81
C LEU A 77 -6.00 7.50 13.53
N ASN A 78 -6.19 6.36 12.90
CA ASN A 78 -5.10 5.53 12.42
C ASN A 78 -4.85 5.86 10.96
N SER A 79 -3.70 6.49 10.69
CA SER A 79 -3.16 6.62 9.35
C SER A 79 -2.02 5.62 9.13
N PRO A 80 -1.56 5.40 7.90
CA PRO A 80 -0.40 4.56 7.65
C PRO A 80 0.77 4.96 8.54
N GLY A 81 1.27 4.00 9.33
CA GLY A 81 2.35 4.21 10.29
C GLY A 81 2.03 5.14 11.47
N SER A 82 0.81 5.66 11.66
CA SER A 82 0.49 6.56 12.77
C SER A 82 -0.66 6.04 13.64
N LYS A 83 -0.60 6.41 14.92
CA LYS A 83 -1.70 6.22 15.87
C LYS A 83 -1.97 7.55 16.56
N LEU A 84 -3.03 8.23 16.13
CA LEU A 84 -3.35 9.58 16.58
C LEU A 84 -4.60 9.57 17.45
N VAL A 85 -4.62 10.40 18.48
CA VAL A 85 -5.82 10.65 19.28
C VAL A 85 -6.20 12.11 19.19
N ILE A 86 -7.46 12.38 18.80
CA ILE A 86 -8.04 13.72 18.73
C ILE A 86 -9.08 13.85 19.84
N LYS A 87 -8.92 14.85 20.72
CA LYS A 87 -9.84 15.09 21.83
C LYS A 87 -9.90 16.56 22.25
N GLU A 88 -11.01 16.92 22.89
CA GLU A 88 -11.20 18.25 23.46
C GLU A 88 -10.65 18.34 24.88
N VAL A 89 -9.89 19.40 25.17
CA VAL A 89 -9.41 19.77 26.51
C VAL A 89 -9.48 21.28 26.66
N ASN A 90 -10.24 21.77 27.64
CA ASN A 90 -10.38 23.21 27.94
C ASN A 90 -10.71 24.07 26.70
N ASN A 91 -11.76 23.68 25.95
CA ASN A 91 -12.21 24.32 24.70
C ASN A 91 -11.19 24.31 23.54
N ARG A 92 -10.12 23.51 23.65
CA ARG A 92 -9.15 23.31 22.57
C ARG A 92 -9.16 21.86 22.11
N VAL A 93 -8.98 21.65 20.82
CA VAL A 93 -8.82 20.31 20.28
C VAL A 93 -7.34 20.00 20.16
N LEU A 94 -6.93 18.95 20.86
CA LEU A 94 -5.56 18.43 20.83
C LEU A 94 -5.50 17.21 19.92
N LEU A 95 -4.42 17.10 19.16
CA LEU A 95 -4.00 15.88 18.47
C LEU A 95 -2.74 15.36 19.16
N ILE A 96 -2.79 14.11 19.60
CA ILE A 96 -1.69 13.40 20.26
C ILE A 96 -1.23 12.29 19.32
N SER A 97 0.03 12.34 18.90
CA SER A 97 0.66 11.29 18.08
C SER A 97 1.44 10.34 18.99
N TYR A 98 1.05 9.07 19.04
CA TYR A 98 1.70 8.03 19.85
C TYR A 98 2.73 7.25 19.05
N PHE A 99 3.76 6.74 19.72
CA PHE A 99 4.72 5.81 19.13
C PHE A 99 5.42 4.93 20.18
N GLU A 100 5.80 3.73 19.79
CA GLU A 100 6.60 2.81 20.59
C GLU A 100 8.08 3.23 20.56
N SER A 101 8.71 3.17 21.72
CA SER A 101 10.14 3.44 21.90
C SER A 101 10.95 2.15 21.99
N SER A 102 12.26 2.25 21.78
CA SER A 102 13.18 1.10 21.85
C SER A 102 13.23 0.42 23.22
N SER A 103 12.78 1.08 24.29
CA SER A 103 12.64 0.51 25.63
C SER A 103 11.33 -0.27 25.84
N GLY A 104 10.47 -0.36 24.83
CA GLY A 104 9.15 -1.01 24.89
C GLY A 104 8.05 -0.13 25.49
N GLY A 105 8.34 1.13 25.84
CA GLY A 105 7.35 2.08 26.34
C GLY A 105 6.66 2.86 25.21
N ILE A 106 5.44 3.34 25.46
CA ILE A 106 4.72 4.25 24.56
C ILE A 106 5.09 5.69 24.90
N ARG A 107 5.51 6.46 23.89
CA ARG A 107 5.76 7.91 23.94
C ARG A 107 4.73 8.64 23.08
N SER A 108 4.67 9.96 23.23
CA SER A 108 3.78 10.79 22.41
C SER A 108 4.26 12.22 22.28
N GLU A 109 3.89 12.85 21.17
CA GLU A 109 3.97 14.31 20.96
C GLU A 109 2.55 14.87 20.81
N THR A 110 2.35 16.15 21.14
CA THR A 110 1.02 16.80 21.12
C THR A 110 1.06 18.11 20.38
N ILE A 111 0.04 18.35 19.56
CA ILE A 111 -0.21 19.62 18.86
C ILE A 111 -1.65 20.08 19.10
N THR A 112 -1.86 21.40 19.12
CA THR A 112 -3.21 21.98 19.21
C THR A 112 -3.72 22.26 17.80
N LEU A 113 -4.86 21.69 17.43
CA LEU A 113 -5.47 21.87 16.11
C LEU A 113 -6.28 23.17 15.99
N GLY A 114 -6.91 23.61 17.08
CA GLY A 114 -7.80 24.77 17.09
C GLY A 114 -8.73 24.78 18.30
N ASN A 115 -9.75 25.65 18.24
CA ASN A 115 -10.82 25.68 19.25
C ASN A 115 -11.92 24.65 18.90
N SER A 116 -12.64 24.14 19.90
CA SER A 116 -13.68 23.11 19.69
C SER A 116 -14.90 23.58 18.90
N SER A 117 -15.12 24.90 18.81
CA SER A 117 -16.19 25.49 17.99
C SER A 117 -15.83 25.69 16.53
N GLU A 118 -14.57 25.44 16.15
CA GLU A 118 -14.03 25.73 14.82
C GLU A 118 -13.85 24.45 14.01
N LYS A 119 -13.82 24.63 12.69
CA LYS A 119 -13.34 23.59 11.77
C LYS A 119 -11.85 23.37 12.02
N LEU A 120 -11.46 22.10 12.14
CA LEU A 120 -10.09 21.67 12.36
C LEU A 120 -9.48 21.32 11.01
N ASP A 121 -8.38 21.99 10.68
CA ASP A 121 -7.65 21.76 9.44
C ASP A 121 -6.19 21.45 9.76
N PHE A 122 -5.77 20.28 9.32
CA PHE A 122 -4.42 19.79 9.57
C PHE A 122 -3.98 18.84 8.47
N GLU A 123 -2.69 18.62 8.40
CA GLU A 123 -2.09 17.70 7.44
C GLU A 123 -1.32 16.61 8.17
N ILE A 124 -1.29 15.42 7.58
CA ILE A 124 -0.43 14.31 8.01
C ILE A 124 0.44 13.94 6.81
N ALA A 125 1.70 14.34 6.83
CA ALA A 125 2.69 13.92 5.84
C ALA A 125 3.33 12.59 6.28
N PHE A 126 3.11 11.55 5.49
CA PHE A 126 3.70 10.22 5.65
C PHE A 126 5.03 10.16 4.88
N ASP A 127 6.11 9.75 5.54
CA ASP A 127 7.40 9.47 4.91
C ASP A 127 7.86 8.04 5.21
N GLY A 128 7.66 7.15 4.24
CA GLY A 128 8.04 5.75 4.30
C GLY A 128 9.54 5.48 4.12
N CYS A 129 10.34 6.48 3.74
CA CYS A 129 11.80 6.40 3.73
C CYS A 129 12.35 6.66 5.13
N SER A 130 11.92 7.78 5.73
CA SER A 130 12.35 8.20 7.07
C SER A 130 11.62 7.49 8.21
N LYS A 131 10.53 6.77 7.90
CA LYS A 131 9.64 6.08 8.86
C LYS A 131 9.03 7.04 9.88
N THR A 132 8.59 8.20 9.39
CA THR A 132 8.06 9.30 10.21
C THR A 132 6.74 9.81 9.68
N ASN A 133 5.92 10.33 10.58
CA ASN A 133 4.78 11.17 10.26
C ASN A 133 5.06 12.60 10.73
N THR A 134 4.77 13.58 9.88
CA THR A 134 4.75 15.00 10.25
C THR A 134 3.31 15.46 10.29
N ILE A 135 2.87 15.98 11.43
CA ILE A 135 1.55 16.59 11.57
C ILE A 135 1.73 18.10 11.62
N SER A 136 1.05 18.82 10.74
CA SER A 136 1.10 20.29 10.64
C SER A 136 -0.29 20.91 10.71
N THR A 137 -0.34 22.13 11.23
CA THR A 137 -1.55 22.96 11.29
C THR A 137 -1.40 24.20 10.41
N ARG A 138 -2.51 24.84 10.03
CA ARG A 138 -2.50 26.03 9.15
C ARG A 138 -1.66 27.20 9.68
N ASP A 139 -1.47 27.30 10.99
CA ASP A 139 -0.65 28.33 11.64
C ASP A 139 0.86 28.05 11.56
N GLY A 140 1.28 27.01 10.83
CA GLY A 140 2.67 26.66 10.57
C GLY A 140 3.33 25.87 11.70
N LYS A 141 2.60 25.50 12.75
CA LYS A 141 3.13 24.58 13.78
C LYS A 141 3.17 23.16 13.23
N SER A 142 4.17 22.40 13.68
CA SER A 142 4.28 20.99 13.34
C SER A 142 4.90 20.17 14.47
N ILE A 143 4.59 18.87 14.45
CA ILE A 143 5.27 17.83 15.23
C ILE A 143 5.72 16.73 14.26
N VAL A 144 6.88 16.14 14.55
CA VAL A 144 7.40 14.99 13.78
C VAL A 144 7.56 13.83 14.74
N THR A 145 6.94 12.69 14.43
CA THR A 145 7.05 11.47 15.21
C THR A 145 7.49 10.31 14.33
N PRO A 146 8.23 9.32 14.86
CA PRO A 146 8.43 8.07 14.15
C PRO A 146 7.08 7.34 13.96
N PHE A 147 7.06 6.30 13.14
CA PHE A 147 5.89 5.43 13.02
C PHE A 147 5.50 4.80 14.36
N TYR A 148 4.21 4.50 14.55
CA TYR A 148 3.70 4.02 15.82
C TYR A 148 4.37 2.69 16.25
N ASN A 149 4.36 1.69 15.38
CA ASN A 149 4.88 0.35 15.67
C ASN A 149 6.42 0.31 15.56
N PHE A 150 7.09 -0.17 16.60
CA PHE A 150 8.56 -0.19 16.67
C PHE A 150 9.22 -1.10 15.62
N GLU A 151 8.59 -2.22 15.26
CA GLU A 151 9.10 -3.11 14.22
C GLU A 151 9.00 -2.45 12.84
N ARG A 152 7.88 -1.76 12.56
CA ARG A 152 7.68 -1.01 11.32
C ARG A 152 8.68 0.13 11.14
N GLN A 153 9.06 0.81 12.23
CA GLN A 153 10.12 1.83 12.24
C GLN A 153 11.49 1.28 11.77
N ARG A 154 11.70 -0.04 11.85
CA ARG A 154 12.98 -0.70 11.60
C ARG A 154 12.97 -1.64 10.40
N LEU A 155 11.94 -1.56 9.56
CA LEU A 155 11.88 -2.34 8.33
C LEU A 155 13.12 -2.03 7.46
N PRO A 156 13.77 -3.05 6.90
CA PRO A 156 15.04 -2.89 6.17
C PRO A 156 14.86 -2.34 4.74
N TYR A 157 13.62 -2.07 4.34
CA TYR A 157 13.23 -1.57 3.02
C TYR A 157 12.34 -0.35 3.15
N VAL A 158 12.21 0.42 2.06
CA VAL A 158 11.27 1.52 1.95
C VAL A 158 9.85 1.01 2.20
N ASP A 159 9.10 1.75 3.02
CA ASP A 159 7.72 1.45 3.38
C ASP A 159 6.80 2.40 2.60
N PHE A 160 5.53 2.06 2.52
CA PHE A 160 4.54 2.85 1.79
C PHE A 160 3.24 2.91 2.57
N SER A 161 2.43 3.89 2.22
CA SER A 161 1.17 4.12 2.87
C SER A 161 0.17 3.03 2.50
N ASN A 162 -0.55 2.48 3.48
CA ASN A 162 -1.67 1.60 3.18
C ASN A 162 -2.79 2.41 2.50
N GLY A 163 -3.59 1.79 1.64
CA GLY A 163 -4.63 2.46 0.83
C GLY A 163 -5.88 2.91 1.61
N TYR A 164 -5.77 3.17 2.91
CA TYR A 164 -6.89 3.58 3.75
C TYR A 164 -6.49 4.39 5.00
N LEU A 165 -7.47 5.09 5.57
CA LEU A 165 -7.44 5.69 6.91
C LEU A 165 -8.60 5.14 7.75
N LYS A 166 -8.43 5.11 9.07
CA LYS A 166 -9.46 4.62 9.99
C LYS A 166 -9.73 5.60 11.11
N PHE A 167 -11.01 5.92 11.30
CA PHE A 167 -11.50 6.73 12.41
C PHE A 167 -12.34 5.85 13.34
N THR A 168 -12.00 5.82 14.63
CA THR A 168 -12.74 5.10 15.65
C THR A 168 -13.14 6.06 16.76
N SER A 169 -14.44 6.21 17.01
CA SER A 169 -14.93 7.02 18.12
C SER A 169 -14.97 6.21 19.41
N PHE A 170 -14.39 6.75 20.48
CA PHE A 170 -14.47 6.19 21.82
C PHE A 170 -15.28 7.13 22.71
N ILE A 171 -16.52 6.72 23.01
CA ILE A 171 -17.39 7.43 23.94
C ILE A 171 -17.10 6.90 25.33
N THR A 172 -16.55 7.75 26.19
CA THR A 172 -16.16 7.35 27.54
C THR A 172 -16.89 8.18 28.61
N GLY A 173 -16.82 7.72 29.86
CA GLY A 173 -17.36 8.48 30.97
C GLY A 173 -18.89 8.54 30.98
N LYS A 174 -19.44 9.76 30.92
CA LYS A 174 -20.88 10.04 30.89
C LYS A 174 -21.36 10.47 29.49
N GLY A 175 -20.47 10.46 28.51
CA GLY A 175 -20.79 10.82 27.13
C GLY A 175 -21.84 9.89 26.54
N ARG A 176 -22.71 10.44 25.70
CA ARG A 176 -23.75 9.71 24.97
C ARG A 176 -23.49 9.67 23.48
N TYR A 177 -22.77 10.65 22.95
CA TYR A 177 -22.46 10.72 21.53
C TYR A 177 -21.07 11.29 21.23
N MET A 178 -20.59 10.96 20.04
CA MET A 178 -19.45 11.62 19.42
C MET A 178 -19.69 11.74 17.92
N ASP A 179 -19.89 12.98 17.46
CA ASP A 179 -20.08 13.30 16.05
C ASP A 179 -18.75 13.65 15.42
N ILE A 180 -18.51 13.11 14.23
CA ILE A 180 -17.37 13.42 13.40
C ILE A 180 -17.91 13.87 12.04
N SER A 181 -17.66 15.12 11.65
CA SER A 181 -17.94 15.58 10.29
C SER A 181 -16.62 15.78 9.57
N ILE A 182 -16.34 14.96 8.56
CA ILE A 182 -15.19 15.09 7.68
C ILE A 182 -15.66 15.87 6.46
N TYR A 183 -15.21 17.11 6.32
CA TYR A 183 -15.60 18.00 5.24
C TYR A 183 -14.75 17.79 3.99
N ASN A 184 -13.47 17.48 4.18
CA ASN A 184 -12.54 17.20 3.11
C ASN A 184 -11.46 16.23 3.58
N LEU A 185 -11.05 15.35 2.68
CA LEU A 185 -9.88 14.50 2.84
C LEU A 185 -9.23 14.32 1.48
N ASN A 186 -8.10 14.99 1.29
CA ASN A 186 -7.31 14.89 0.07
C ASN A 186 -5.99 14.17 0.38
N GLN A 187 -5.61 13.23 -0.47
CA GLN A 187 -4.25 12.70 -0.50
C GLN A 187 -3.50 13.39 -1.64
N ILE A 188 -2.38 14.01 -1.32
CA ILE A 188 -1.53 14.70 -2.29
C ILE A 188 -0.12 14.12 -2.27
N ALA A 189 0.57 14.20 -3.40
CA ALA A 189 1.98 13.87 -3.53
C ALA A 189 2.70 14.88 -4.43
N ASP A 190 4.02 15.00 -4.25
CA ASP A 190 4.86 15.85 -5.08
C ASP A 190 4.77 15.40 -6.54
N ARG A 191 4.64 16.36 -7.44
CA ARG A 191 4.43 16.09 -8.86
C ARG A 191 5.55 16.64 -9.73
N LYS A 192 5.95 15.79 -10.68
CA LYS A 192 6.88 16.07 -11.80
C LYS A 192 6.13 15.93 -13.13
N LEU A 193 6.78 16.23 -14.25
CA LEU A 193 6.22 15.97 -15.58
C LEU A 193 5.78 14.51 -15.75
N VAL A 194 6.61 13.57 -15.30
CA VAL A 194 6.26 12.15 -15.17
C VAL A 194 6.49 11.73 -13.73
N THR A 195 5.41 11.31 -13.06
CA THR A 195 5.38 10.98 -11.64
C THR A 195 4.96 9.52 -11.49
N SER A 196 5.69 8.73 -10.69
CA SER A 196 5.25 7.38 -10.35
C SER A 196 4.18 7.44 -9.27
N VAL A 197 3.08 6.72 -9.47
CA VAL A 197 1.94 6.65 -8.55
C VAL A 197 1.61 5.19 -8.22
N GLY A 198 1.02 4.95 -7.05
CA GLY A 198 0.55 3.61 -6.69
C GLY A 198 -0.76 3.26 -7.40
N ASP A 199 -1.25 2.04 -7.20
CA ASP A 199 -2.59 1.63 -7.66
C ASP A 199 -3.41 1.10 -6.49
N SER A 200 -4.47 1.83 -6.13
CA SER A 200 -5.42 1.41 -5.09
C SER A 200 -6.31 0.24 -5.52
N ARG A 201 -6.23 -0.19 -6.78
CA ARG A 201 -7.00 -1.31 -7.35
C ARG A 201 -6.24 -2.64 -7.33
N LEU A 202 -5.02 -2.67 -6.79
CA LEU A 202 -4.28 -3.90 -6.60
C LEU A 202 -4.56 -4.48 -5.21
N ILE A 203 -5.04 -5.72 -5.17
CA ILE A 203 -5.46 -6.41 -3.95
C ILE A 203 -4.46 -7.53 -3.66
N PRO A 204 -3.50 -7.34 -2.74
CA PRO A 204 -2.52 -8.36 -2.38
C PRO A 204 -3.16 -9.57 -1.68
N PHE A 205 -2.97 -10.76 -2.26
CA PHE A 205 -3.50 -12.02 -1.76
C PHE A 205 -2.47 -13.16 -1.83
N GLY A 206 -2.58 -14.12 -0.91
CA GLY A 206 -1.85 -15.37 -1.04
C GLY A 206 -2.43 -16.52 -0.22
N ILE A 207 -1.76 -17.66 -0.32
CA ILE A 207 -2.16 -18.92 0.31
C ILE A 207 -0.97 -19.48 1.09
N ASP A 208 -1.19 -19.82 2.35
CA ASP A 208 -0.28 -20.69 3.11
C ASP A 208 -0.56 -22.11 2.69
N GLY A 209 0.46 -22.83 2.21
CA GLY A 209 0.28 -24.15 1.62
C GLY A 209 1.62 -24.82 1.34
N PRO A 210 1.72 -25.83 0.45
CA PRO A 210 0.62 -26.36 -0.34
C PRO A 210 -0.33 -27.22 0.51
N HIS A 211 -1.63 -27.07 0.27
CA HIS A 211 -2.65 -27.98 0.80
C HIS A 211 -2.95 -29.09 -0.21
N VAL A 212 -3.71 -30.11 0.22
CA VAL A 212 -4.18 -31.17 -0.69
C VAL A 212 -4.88 -30.52 -1.89
N ARG A 213 -4.48 -30.90 -3.11
CA ARG A 213 -4.92 -30.22 -4.35
C ARG A 213 -6.43 -30.04 -4.45
N ASN A 214 -7.23 -31.02 -4.01
CA ASN A 214 -8.69 -30.97 -4.08
C ASN A 214 -9.35 -29.97 -3.10
N THR A 215 -8.59 -29.32 -2.22
CA THR A 215 -9.09 -28.28 -1.30
C THR A 215 -8.74 -26.85 -1.73
N THR A 216 -7.93 -26.67 -2.78
CA THR A 216 -7.47 -25.36 -3.25
C THR A 216 -7.61 -25.15 -4.77
N GLU A 217 -7.53 -26.21 -5.57
CA GLU A 217 -7.44 -26.11 -7.03
C GLU A 217 -8.62 -25.38 -7.66
N GLN A 218 -9.86 -25.57 -7.19
CA GLN A 218 -11.02 -24.97 -7.85
C GLN A 218 -11.09 -23.46 -7.58
N GLY A 219 -10.75 -23.02 -6.38
CA GLY A 219 -10.62 -21.62 -6.00
C GLY A 219 -9.49 -20.94 -6.76
N ILE A 220 -8.32 -21.56 -6.84
CA ILE A 220 -7.18 -21.06 -7.64
C ILE A 220 -7.57 -20.93 -9.11
N ARG A 221 -8.16 -21.98 -9.71
CA ARG A 221 -8.62 -21.94 -11.11
C ARG A 221 -9.65 -20.84 -11.34
N TYR A 222 -10.58 -20.64 -10.40
CA TYR A 222 -11.57 -19.58 -10.50
C TYR A 222 -10.93 -18.19 -10.46
N LEU A 223 -9.97 -17.97 -9.54
CA LEU A 223 -9.21 -16.74 -9.46
C LEU A 223 -8.43 -16.47 -10.76
N ASN A 224 -7.71 -17.47 -11.28
CA ASN A 224 -6.98 -17.38 -12.55
C ASN A 224 -7.90 -17.10 -13.75
N SER A 225 -9.12 -17.64 -13.77
CA SER A 225 -10.10 -17.42 -14.85
C SER A 225 -10.52 -15.94 -14.99
N LYS A 226 -10.28 -15.14 -13.96
CA LYS A 226 -10.52 -13.69 -13.91
C LYS A 226 -9.22 -12.88 -14.10
N ASN A 227 -8.15 -13.51 -14.60
CA ASN A 227 -6.82 -12.92 -14.78
C ASN A 227 -6.18 -12.40 -13.48
N ASN A 228 -6.54 -13.01 -12.36
CA ASN A 228 -5.94 -12.72 -11.06
C ASN A 228 -4.85 -13.74 -10.74
N ARG A 229 -4.00 -13.41 -9.76
CA ARG A 229 -2.91 -14.27 -9.26
C ARG A 229 -2.63 -13.93 -7.79
N GLY A 230 -1.81 -14.72 -7.12
CA GLY A 230 -1.43 -14.48 -5.72
C GLY A 230 -0.01 -14.95 -5.42
N THR A 231 0.33 -14.96 -4.14
CA THR A 231 1.56 -15.60 -3.61
C THR A 231 1.21 -16.95 -2.99
N ILE A 232 2.02 -17.99 -3.21
CA ILE A 232 1.98 -19.23 -2.42
C ILE A 232 3.15 -19.17 -1.44
N TRP A 233 2.88 -19.13 -0.13
CA TRP A 233 3.92 -19.35 0.87
C TRP A 233 4.04 -20.83 1.14
N PHE A 234 5.06 -21.43 0.56
CA PHE A 234 5.34 -22.85 0.65
C PHE A 234 5.88 -23.21 2.04
N ASP A 235 5.04 -23.86 2.83
CA ASP A 235 5.36 -24.57 4.05
C ASP A 235 6.26 -25.74 3.72
N ILE A 236 7.43 -25.77 4.36
CA ILE A 236 8.49 -26.72 4.07
C ILE A 236 8.03 -28.15 4.36
N ASP A 237 7.46 -28.38 5.54
CA ASP A 237 6.99 -29.70 5.97
C ASP A 237 5.85 -30.21 5.06
N LEU A 238 4.97 -29.32 4.56
CA LEU A 238 3.89 -29.71 3.63
C LEU A 238 4.42 -29.96 2.21
N LEU A 239 5.35 -29.14 1.73
CA LEU A 239 5.96 -29.29 0.40
C LEU A 239 6.76 -30.60 0.28
N GLU A 240 7.41 -31.05 1.35
CA GLU A 240 8.09 -32.35 1.43
C GLU A 240 7.17 -33.55 1.20
N GLN A 241 5.88 -33.40 1.53
CA GLN A 241 4.89 -34.47 1.43
C GLN A 241 4.18 -34.51 0.07
N CYS A 242 4.43 -33.52 -0.80
CA CYS A 242 3.79 -33.46 -2.11
C CYS A 242 4.26 -34.59 -3.03
N SER A 243 3.32 -35.13 -3.82
CA SER A 243 3.65 -36.00 -4.93
C SER A 243 4.32 -35.22 -6.05
N GLU A 244 5.10 -35.87 -6.92
CA GLU A 244 5.71 -35.19 -8.08
C GLU A 244 4.64 -34.55 -9.00
N SER A 245 3.45 -35.16 -9.11
CA SER A 245 2.34 -34.55 -9.85
C SER A 245 1.78 -33.28 -9.22
N ASP A 246 1.83 -33.16 -7.89
CA ASP A 246 1.42 -31.94 -7.20
C ASP A 246 2.51 -30.87 -7.31
N ILE A 247 3.79 -31.26 -7.20
CA ILE A 247 4.91 -30.35 -7.45
C ILE A 247 4.84 -29.77 -8.86
N GLU A 248 4.57 -30.58 -9.88
CA GLU A 248 4.44 -30.12 -11.27
C GLU A 248 3.26 -29.15 -11.45
N TYR A 249 2.14 -29.40 -10.75
CA TYR A 249 1.03 -28.46 -10.71
C TYR A 249 1.42 -27.13 -10.04
N LEU A 250 2.14 -27.16 -8.93
CA LEU A 250 2.60 -25.95 -8.24
C LEU A 250 3.59 -25.16 -9.10
N ARG A 251 4.49 -25.84 -9.81
CA ARG A 251 5.39 -25.22 -10.80
C ARG A 251 4.61 -24.54 -11.93
N SER A 252 3.59 -25.18 -12.48
CA SER A 252 2.79 -24.58 -13.56
C SER A 252 2.01 -23.35 -13.09
N LEU A 253 1.52 -23.31 -11.84
CA LEU A 253 0.94 -22.08 -11.29
C LEU A 253 1.94 -20.91 -11.30
N VAL A 254 3.20 -21.19 -10.94
CA VAL A 254 4.26 -20.18 -10.90
C VAL A 254 4.68 -19.73 -12.29
N PHE A 255 5.02 -20.67 -13.18
CA PHE A 255 5.58 -20.35 -14.50
C PHE A 255 4.51 -19.95 -15.53
N ASP A 256 3.34 -20.59 -15.52
CA ASP A 256 2.31 -20.40 -16.55
C ASP A 256 1.17 -19.47 -16.09
N ASN A 257 0.97 -19.31 -14.78
CA ASN A 257 -0.08 -18.43 -14.23
C ASN A 257 0.47 -17.28 -13.38
N SER A 258 1.78 -17.07 -13.40
CA SER A 258 2.46 -15.94 -12.77
C SER A 258 2.17 -15.82 -11.26
N TRP A 259 1.91 -16.94 -10.58
CA TRP A 259 1.88 -16.94 -9.14
C TRP A 259 3.28 -16.68 -8.58
N ASP A 260 3.31 -15.94 -7.50
CA ASP A 260 4.55 -15.60 -6.79
C ASP A 260 4.90 -16.66 -5.76
N THR A 261 6.19 -16.82 -5.50
CA THR A 261 6.72 -17.84 -4.59
C THR A 261 7.14 -17.18 -3.29
N GLY A 262 6.69 -17.71 -2.15
CA GLY A 262 7.15 -17.32 -0.83
C GLY A 262 7.48 -18.52 0.05
N VAL A 263 8.09 -18.28 1.21
CA VAL A 263 8.37 -19.32 2.21
C VAL A 263 7.42 -19.19 3.40
N HIS A 264 6.78 -20.28 3.79
CA HIS A 264 6.19 -20.42 5.12
C HIS A 264 7.10 -21.31 5.95
N TYR A 265 7.81 -20.78 6.93
CA TYR A 265 8.67 -21.63 7.76
C TYR A 265 7.80 -22.45 8.72
N SER A 266 7.91 -23.79 8.67
CA SER A 266 7.16 -24.71 9.53
C SER A 266 7.53 -24.60 11.02
N LYS A 267 8.52 -23.76 11.35
CA LYS A 267 9.00 -23.49 12.71
C LYS A 267 8.60 -22.08 13.16
N GLU A 268 8.30 -21.95 14.45
CA GLU A 268 8.15 -20.65 15.12
C GLU A 268 9.55 -20.02 15.29
N LEU A 269 9.99 -19.16 14.35
CA LEU A 269 11.39 -18.71 14.30
C LEU A 269 11.86 -18.02 15.59
N ASN A 270 10.97 -17.32 16.31
CA ASN A 270 11.30 -16.66 17.56
C ASN A 270 11.55 -17.62 18.74
N ALA A 271 11.30 -18.92 18.57
CA ALA A 271 11.64 -19.95 19.54
C ALA A 271 13.13 -20.33 19.49
N PHE A 272 13.87 -19.88 18.47
CA PHE A 272 15.26 -20.24 18.23
C PHE A 272 16.21 -19.06 18.47
N PRO A 273 17.47 -19.32 18.88
CA PRO A 273 18.53 -18.32 18.83
C PRO A 273 18.74 -17.80 17.39
N PRO A 274 19.23 -16.56 17.22
CA PRO A 274 19.36 -15.94 15.89
C PRO A 274 20.12 -16.78 14.86
N GLU A 275 21.27 -17.37 15.22
CA GLU A 275 22.08 -18.17 14.29
C GLU A 275 21.34 -19.42 13.78
N GLU A 276 20.59 -20.07 14.65
CA GLU A 276 19.78 -21.24 14.28
C GLU A 276 18.56 -20.84 13.47
N ALA A 277 17.88 -19.75 13.84
CA ALA A 277 16.77 -19.21 13.07
C ALA A 277 17.21 -18.84 11.64
N TYR A 278 18.36 -18.20 11.47
CA TYR A 278 18.91 -17.81 10.17
C TYR A 278 19.29 -19.02 9.32
N LYS A 279 19.87 -20.05 9.93
CA LYS A 279 20.13 -21.32 9.23
C LYS A 279 18.83 -21.96 8.72
N ILE A 280 17.78 -22.01 9.55
CA ILE A 280 16.44 -22.48 9.13
C ILE A 280 15.94 -21.64 7.95
N MET A 281 16.18 -20.32 7.98
CA MET A 281 15.76 -19.41 6.94
C MET A 281 16.44 -19.68 5.59
N ASP A 282 17.76 -19.86 5.60
CA ASP A 282 18.57 -20.18 4.43
C ASP A 282 18.20 -21.53 3.80
N GLU A 283 18.03 -22.55 4.65
CA GLU A 283 17.68 -23.91 4.23
C GLU A 283 16.27 -23.93 3.61
N GLY A 284 15.28 -23.31 4.26
CA GLY A 284 13.92 -23.24 3.73
C GLY A 284 13.83 -22.44 2.43
N TYR A 285 14.54 -21.32 2.32
CA TYR A 285 14.61 -20.54 1.08
C TYR A 285 15.19 -21.37 -0.07
N SER A 286 16.32 -22.03 0.18
CA SER A 286 16.99 -22.85 -0.83
C SER A 286 16.13 -24.03 -1.25
N TYR A 287 15.47 -24.69 -0.28
CA TYR A 287 14.57 -25.80 -0.54
C TYR A 287 13.40 -25.42 -1.44
N VAL A 288 12.69 -24.32 -1.14
CA VAL A 288 11.57 -23.86 -1.99
C VAL A 288 12.08 -23.49 -3.38
N TYR A 289 13.23 -22.80 -3.47
CA TYR A 289 13.80 -22.44 -4.77
C TYR A 289 14.17 -23.68 -5.60
N GLU A 290 14.80 -24.69 -5.00
CA GLU A 290 15.17 -25.94 -5.68
C GLU A 290 13.94 -26.75 -6.11
N LYS A 291 12.90 -26.79 -5.28
CA LYS A 291 11.69 -27.57 -5.55
C LYS A 291 10.78 -26.90 -6.58
N ILE A 292 10.53 -25.60 -6.45
CA ILE A 292 9.57 -24.86 -7.28
C ILE A 292 10.25 -24.21 -8.49
N GLY A 293 11.55 -23.90 -8.41
CA GLY A 293 12.33 -23.32 -9.50
C GLY A 293 12.26 -21.79 -9.58
N GLN A 294 11.53 -21.13 -8.67
CA GLN A 294 11.51 -19.68 -8.55
C GLN A 294 12.02 -19.25 -7.18
N LYS A 295 12.87 -18.21 -7.15
CA LYS A 295 13.38 -17.66 -5.90
C LYS A 295 12.22 -17.08 -5.09
N PRO A 296 12.06 -17.47 -3.81
CA PRO A 296 11.06 -16.86 -2.96
C PRO A 296 11.25 -15.34 -2.82
N THR A 297 10.16 -14.59 -2.84
CA THR A 297 10.16 -13.11 -2.77
C THR A 297 9.55 -12.57 -1.48
N GLY A 298 8.84 -13.42 -0.73
CA GLY A 298 8.21 -13.08 0.53
C GLY A 298 8.20 -14.24 1.51
N TRP A 299 7.99 -13.96 2.79
CA TRP A 299 8.06 -15.00 3.81
C TRP A 299 7.20 -14.72 5.05
N CYS A 300 6.93 -15.79 5.79
CA CYS A 300 6.32 -15.81 7.11
C CYS A 300 6.74 -17.07 7.88
N SER A 301 6.45 -17.14 9.18
CA SER A 301 6.72 -18.33 9.99
C SER A 301 5.47 -18.85 10.68
N MET A 302 5.52 -20.11 11.12
CA MET A 302 4.46 -20.80 11.82
C MET A 302 3.84 -19.93 12.92
N ARG A 303 2.50 -19.81 12.89
CA ARG A 303 1.70 -18.99 13.83
C ARG A 303 2.13 -17.51 13.88
N ASN A 304 2.76 -17.01 12.83
CA ASN A 304 3.34 -15.68 12.75
C ASN A 304 4.32 -15.39 13.90
N LYS A 305 5.07 -16.41 14.32
CA LYS A 305 6.05 -16.33 15.42
C LYS A 305 7.42 -15.91 14.91
N ASP A 306 7.42 -14.75 14.28
CA ASP A 306 8.59 -14.05 13.74
C ASP A 306 8.68 -12.63 14.32
N ASN A 307 9.72 -11.88 13.95
CA ASN A 307 9.96 -10.52 14.44
C ASN A 307 10.88 -9.75 13.47
N ILE A 308 11.13 -8.48 13.81
CA ILE A 308 11.93 -7.58 12.98
C ILE A 308 13.37 -8.04 12.68
N LYS A 309 14.02 -8.82 13.56
CA LYS A 309 15.39 -9.32 13.30
C LYS A 309 15.41 -10.30 12.13
N HIS A 310 14.41 -11.19 12.09
CA HIS A 310 14.24 -12.11 10.95
C HIS A 310 13.91 -11.34 9.67
N ALA A 311 13.08 -10.30 9.75
CA ALA A 311 12.75 -9.49 8.58
C ALA A 311 13.97 -8.76 7.99
N ILE A 312 14.84 -8.23 8.85
CA ILE A 312 16.14 -7.66 8.45
C ILE A 312 16.99 -8.71 7.76
N TYR A 313 17.18 -9.87 8.39
CA TYR A 313 17.98 -10.95 7.83
C TYR A 313 17.47 -11.44 6.47
N ALA A 314 16.17 -11.71 6.37
CA ALA A 314 15.51 -12.17 5.13
C ALA A 314 15.71 -11.19 3.98
N TYR A 315 15.57 -9.89 4.24
CA TYR A 315 15.71 -8.90 3.18
C TYR A 315 17.16 -8.75 2.74
N GLU A 316 18.09 -8.61 3.70
CA GLU A 316 19.50 -8.34 3.41
C GLU A 316 20.23 -9.54 2.77
N ASN A 317 19.85 -10.77 3.12
CA ASN A 317 20.56 -11.98 2.70
C ASN A 317 19.79 -12.79 1.65
N LEU A 318 18.46 -12.75 1.67
CA LEU A 318 17.60 -13.59 0.83
C LEU A 318 16.72 -12.78 -0.13
N GLY A 319 16.68 -11.44 -0.02
CA GLY A 319 15.87 -10.57 -0.87
C GLY A 319 14.36 -10.71 -0.64
N MET A 320 13.92 -11.26 0.49
CA MET A 320 12.51 -11.51 0.76
C MET A 320 11.83 -10.43 1.60
N PHE A 321 10.57 -10.12 1.27
CA PHE A 321 9.71 -9.22 2.02
C PHE A 321 8.94 -9.94 3.12
N TRP A 322 8.75 -9.25 4.24
CA TRP A 322 8.09 -9.82 5.41
C TRP A 322 6.56 -9.65 5.32
N ARG A 323 5.83 -10.76 5.28
CA ARG A 323 4.35 -10.76 5.19
C ARG A 323 3.68 -10.24 6.47
N ASN A 324 4.19 -10.64 7.64
CA ASN A 324 3.53 -10.45 8.95
C ASN A 324 3.76 -9.07 9.58
N GLY A 325 4.50 -8.16 8.96
CA GLY A 325 4.71 -6.83 9.53
C GLY A 325 3.42 -5.99 9.59
N ASP A 326 3.48 -4.86 10.31
CA ASP A 326 2.41 -3.83 10.31
C ASP A 326 2.24 -3.13 8.94
N SER A 327 3.22 -3.27 8.04
CA SER A 327 3.09 -2.92 6.62
C SER A 327 2.45 -4.04 5.78
N GLY A 328 2.11 -5.17 6.39
CA GLY A 328 1.56 -6.37 5.76
C GLY A 328 0.25 -6.81 6.43
N VAL A 329 0.09 -8.12 6.69
CA VAL A 329 -1.19 -8.70 7.14
C VAL A 329 -1.58 -8.30 8.57
N HIS A 330 -0.67 -7.71 9.34
CA HIS A 330 -0.92 -7.25 10.72
C HIS A 330 -1.24 -5.75 10.84
N ALA A 331 -1.38 -5.02 9.72
CA ALA A 331 -1.76 -3.60 9.75
C ALA A 331 -3.08 -3.34 10.51
N GLU A 332 -4.04 -4.27 10.41
CA GLU A 332 -5.23 -4.34 11.23
C GLU A 332 -5.22 -5.64 12.03
N LYS A 333 -5.60 -5.53 13.30
CA LYS A 333 -5.55 -6.64 14.25
C LYS A 333 -6.59 -7.70 13.88
N ASN A 334 -6.15 -8.96 13.74
CA ASN A 334 -6.99 -10.14 13.57
C ASN A 334 -7.85 -10.17 12.28
N VAL A 335 -7.48 -9.44 11.22
CA VAL A 335 -8.23 -9.47 9.95
C VAL A 335 -7.41 -9.91 8.74
N GLY A 336 -6.08 -10.01 8.86
CA GLY A 336 -5.22 -10.39 7.73
C GLY A 336 -5.42 -11.79 7.20
N ASN A 337 -5.97 -12.70 8.01
CA ASN A 337 -6.47 -13.97 7.50
C ASN A 337 -7.86 -13.76 6.90
N LEU A 338 -8.02 -14.06 5.61
CA LEU A 338 -9.28 -14.18 4.91
C LEU A 338 -9.88 -15.54 5.25
N ASP A 339 -10.72 -15.59 6.27
CA ASP A 339 -11.36 -16.81 6.76
C ASP A 339 -12.81 -16.58 7.16
N ASP A 340 -13.50 -17.65 7.50
CA ASP A 340 -14.91 -17.61 7.87
C ASP A 340 -15.22 -16.77 9.12
N ASN A 341 -14.27 -16.63 10.05
CA ASN A 341 -14.42 -15.84 11.28
C ASN A 341 -14.21 -14.35 11.03
N THR A 342 -13.41 -13.97 10.02
CA THR A 342 -13.15 -12.58 9.65
C THR A 342 -14.06 -12.09 8.51
N TRP A 343 -14.95 -12.94 8.01
CA TRP A 343 -15.78 -12.66 6.83
C TRP A 343 -16.62 -11.38 6.95
N GLU A 344 -17.24 -11.10 8.10
CA GLU A 344 -18.08 -9.91 8.28
C GLU A 344 -17.31 -8.61 7.99
N TRP A 345 -16.02 -8.58 8.36
CA TRP A 345 -15.13 -7.47 8.03
C TRP A 345 -14.79 -7.45 6.54
N TRP A 346 -14.40 -8.61 5.98
CA TRP A 346 -14.01 -8.74 4.57
C TRP A 346 -15.14 -8.47 3.58
N GLU A 347 -16.37 -8.82 3.92
CA GLU A 347 -17.55 -8.55 3.09
C GLU A 347 -17.73 -7.04 2.90
N SER A 348 -17.59 -6.27 3.97
CA SER A 348 -17.71 -4.80 3.93
C SER A 348 -16.48 -4.16 3.27
N ALA A 349 -15.27 -4.61 3.62
CA ALA A 349 -14.01 -4.08 3.11
C ALA A 349 -13.87 -4.27 1.58
N SER A 350 -14.23 -5.45 1.07
CA SER A 350 -14.18 -5.75 -0.37
C SER A 350 -15.18 -4.91 -1.18
N LYS A 351 -16.41 -4.74 -0.68
CA LYS A 351 -17.42 -3.86 -1.30
C LYS A 351 -16.93 -2.40 -1.37
N ALA A 352 -16.25 -1.92 -0.33
CA ALA A 352 -15.65 -0.59 -0.32
C ALA A 352 -14.42 -0.45 -1.26
N GLY A 353 -13.87 -1.57 -1.74
CA GLY A 353 -12.64 -1.58 -2.54
C GLY A 353 -11.39 -1.25 -1.72
N MET A 354 -11.34 -1.72 -0.47
CA MET A 354 -10.18 -1.55 0.40
C MET A 354 -9.01 -2.43 -0.06
N ALA A 355 -7.87 -1.83 -0.40
CA ALA A 355 -6.64 -2.59 -0.63
C ALA A 355 -6.00 -2.96 0.71
N TYR A 356 -5.98 -4.26 1.04
CA TYR A 356 -5.39 -4.79 2.28
C TYR A 356 -4.70 -6.14 2.03
N PRO A 357 -3.46 -6.35 2.48
CA PRO A 357 -2.76 -7.63 2.38
C PRO A 357 -3.46 -8.76 3.11
N SER A 358 -3.88 -9.81 2.39
CA SER A 358 -4.59 -10.95 2.96
C SER A 358 -3.97 -12.31 2.61
N PHE A 359 -4.19 -13.29 3.46
CA PHE A 359 -3.83 -14.68 3.18
C PHE A 359 -4.95 -15.62 3.61
N THR A 360 -4.91 -16.87 3.15
CA THR A 360 -5.77 -17.96 3.64
C THR A 360 -5.06 -19.30 3.48
N HIS A 361 -5.75 -20.42 3.76
CA HIS A 361 -5.18 -21.77 3.69
C HIS A 361 -5.87 -22.60 2.59
N GLU A 362 -7.15 -22.92 2.77
CA GLU A 362 -7.96 -23.69 1.81
C GLU A 362 -9.11 -22.86 1.23
N LEU A 363 -9.55 -23.19 0.02
CA LEU A 363 -10.49 -22.37 -0.77
C LEU A 363 -11.77 -23.11 -1.19
N ASP A 364 -11.76 -24.45 -1.18
CA ASP A 364 -12.77 -25.24 -1.89
C ASP A 364 -13.82 -25.89 -0.99
N LEU A 365 -13.64 -25.85 0.32
CA LEU A 365 -14.57 -26.43 1.29
C LEU A 365 -15.71 -25.46 1.63
N ASP A 366 -16.90 -26.01 1.90
CA ASP A 366 -18.04 -25.24 2.41
C ASP A 366 -18.89 -26.11 3.36
N PRO A 367 -18.90 -25.86 4.69
CA PRO A 367 -18.17 -24.80 5.38
C PRO A 367 -16.64 -25.02 5.36
N ALA A 368 -15.88 -23.92 5.45
CA ALA A 368 -14.44 -23.99 5.59
C ALA A 368 -13.98 -24.58 6.93
N ILE A 369 -12.77 -25.14 6.92
CA ILE A 369 -12.04 -25.49 8.14
C ILE A 369 -11.35 -24.26 8.73
N LYS A 370 -10.76 -24.43 9.91
CA LYS A 370 -10.08 -23.35 10.64
C LYS A 370 -9.03 -22.66 9.75
N TYR A 371 -9.02 -21.32 9.81
CA TYR A 371 -8.13 -20.44 9.07
C TYR A 371 -8.29 -20.45 7.54
N SER A 372 -9.28 -21.19 7.02
CA SER A 372 -9.65 -21.24 5.61
C SER A 372 -10.93 -20.45 5.38
N ILE A 373 -11.24 -20.17 4.12
CA ILE A 373 -12.46 -19.46 3.73
C ILE A 373 -13.42 -20.39 2.98
N SER A 374 -14.70 -20.34 3.34
CA SER A 374 -15.74 -21.08 2.64
C SER A 374 -15.73 -20.69 1.17
N ARG A 375 -15.84 -21.69 0.29
CA ARG A 375 -15.79 -21.46 -1.16
C ARG A 375 -16.76 -20.37 -1.61
N SER A 376 -18.01 -20.41 -1.15
CA SER A 376 -19.02 -19.40 -1.50
C SER A 376 -18.58 -17.96 -1.15
N LYS A 377 -17.92 -17.77 0.00
CA LYS A 377 -17.38 -16.47 0.44
C LYS A 377 -16.15 -16.06 -0.36
N PHE A 378 -15.25 -16.99 -0.68
CA PHE A 378 -14.08 -16.71 -1.52
C PHE A 378 -14.49 -16.27 -2.93
N LEU A 379 -15.43 -16.97 -3.56
CA LEU A 379 -15.96 -16.56 -4.87
C LEU A 379 -16.60 -15.17 -4.81
N ASN A 380 -17.36 -14.88 -3.75
CA ASN A 380 -17.96 -13.56 -3.53
C ASN A 380 -16.90 -12.45 -3.38
N TRP A 381 -15.83 -12.72 -2.65
CA TRP A 381 -14.70 -11.81 -2.46
C TRP A 381 -14.00 -11.49 -3.79
N VAL A 382 -13.72 -12.54 -4.60
CA VAL A 382 -13.13 -12.39 -5.95
C VAL A 382 -14.06 -11.58 -6.86
N ASP A 383 -15.33 -11.97 -6.98
CA ASP A 383 -16.29 -11.27 -7.86
C ASP A 383 -16.48 -9.80 -7.45
N THR A 384 -16.51 -9.52 -6.14
CA THR A 384 -16.67 -8.15 -5.63
C THR A 384 -15.51 -7.26 -6.07
N TYR A 385 -14.26 -7.69 -5.90
CA TYR A 385 -13.11 -6.89 -6.36
C TYR A 385 -13.06 -6.74 -7.88
N ASN A 386 -13.32 -7.81 -8.63
CA ASN A 386 -13.34 -7.73 -10.09
C ASN A 386 -14.45 -6.78 -10.59
N SER A 387 -15.62 -6.79 -9.96
CA SER A 387 -16.72 -5.86 -10.29
C SER A 387 -16.38 -4.40 -10.00
N ASN A 388 -15.47 -4.16 -9.04
CA ASN A 388 -14.93 -2.85 -8.71
C ASN A 388 -13.76 -2.42 -9.63
N GLY A 389 -13.43 -3.23 -10.65
CA GLY A 389 -12.30 -2.99 -11.55
C GLY A 389 -10.93 -3.17 -10.86
N ALA A 390 -10.89 -3.94 -9.76
CA ALA A 390 -9.67 -4.28 -9.04
C ALA A 390 -9.11 -5.63 -9.52
N SER A 391 -7.79 -5.75 -9.44
CA SER A 391 -7.05 -6.97 -9.73
C SER A 391 -6.45 -7.52 -8.45
N ILE A 392 -6.65 -8.81 -8.22
CA ILE A 392 -6.00 -9.54 -7.14
C ILE A 392 -4.64 -10.02 -7.64
N VAL A 393 -3.59 -9.66 -6.90
CA VAL A 393 -2.19 -9.84 -7.27
C VAL A 393 -1.37 -10.42 -6.13
N SER A 394 -0.13 -10.81 -6.43
CA SER A 394 0.81 -11.25 -5.41
C SER A 394 1.19 -10.14 -4.43
N PHE A 395 1.66 -10.54 -3.25
CA PHE A 395 2.19 -9.60 -2.25
C PHE A 395 3.39 -8.83 -2.80
N TYR A 396 4.26 -9.52 -3.52
CA TYR A 396 5.44 -8.92 -4.11
C TYR A 396 5.09 -7.87 -5.16
N GLU A 397 4.17 -8.17 -6.09
CA GLU A 397 3.75 -7.21 -7.13
C GLU A 397 3.16 -5.94 -6.51
N TYR A 398 2.23 -6.08 -5.57
CA TYR A 398 1.65 -4.94 -4.86
C TYR A 398 2.72 -4.10 -4.15
N GLY A 399 3.63 -4.76 -3.44
CA GLY A 399 4.70 -4.09 -2.71
C GLY A 399 5.67 -3.36 -3.62
N GLN A 400 6.09 -3.97 -4.72
CA GLN A 400 7.08 -3.39 -5.63
C GLN A 400 6.51 -2.21 -6.43
N ILE A 401 5.27 -2.31 -6.91
CA ILE A 401 4.58 -1.18 -7.58
C ILE A 401 4.44 -0.01 -6.60
N SER A 402 4.07 -0.28 -5.34
CA SER A 402 3.94 0.76 -4.31
C SER A 402 5.28 1.41 -3.97
N ARG A 403 6.39 0.67 -3.93
CA ARG A 403 7.75 1.22 -3.71
C ARG A 403 8.29 2.01 -4.91
N ASN A 404 7.87 1.66 -6.13
CA ASN A 404 8.22 2.42 -7.34
C ASN A 404 7.68 3.87 -7.30
N THR A 405 6.74 4.22 -6.43
CA THR A 405 6.35 5.63 -6.18
C THR A 405 7.51 6.50 -5.65
N HIS A 406 8.59 5.88 -5.19
CA HIS A 406 9.83 6.56 -4.83
C HIS A 406 11.05 6.05 -5.61
N GLU A 407 11.13 4.74 -5.86
CA GLU A 407 12.30 4.10 -6.47
C GLU A 407 12.36 4.29 -7.99
N ALA A 408 11.22 4.56 -8.63
CA ALA A 408 11.20 4.81 -10.07
C ALA A 408 11.68 6.23 -10.41
N ARG A 409 12.41 6.34 -11.52
CA ARG A 409 12.81 7.61 -12.13
C ARG A 409 12.51 7.59 -13.63
N PHE A 410 12.28 8.78 -14.18
CA PHE A 410 11.93 8.95 -15.59
C PHE A 410 12.87 9.94 -16.24
N ASP A 411 13.58 9.47 -17.26
CA ASP A 411 14.51 10.30 -18.03
C ASP A 411 13.73 10.89 -19.21
N ILE A 412 13.44 12.18 -19.15
CA ILE A 412 12.71 12.89 -20.21
C ILE A 412 13.64 13.08 -21.41
N LEU A 413 13.27 12.47 -22.54
CA LEU A 413 14.01 12.58 -23.80
C LEU A 413 13.53 13.77 -24.62
N GLN A 414 12.22 14.01 -24.62
CA GLN A 414 11.58 15.10 -25.34
C GLN A 414 10.31 15.55 -24.61
N HIS A 415 10.10 16.86 -24.58
CA HIS A 415 8.87 17.47 -24.09
C HIS A 415 8.49 18.65 -24.99
N THR A 416 7.27 18.61 -25.51
CA THR A 416 6.60 19.70 -26.22
C THR A 416 5.19 19.83 -25.66
N ASP A 417 4.49 20.91 -26.02
CA ASP A 417 3.08 21.11 -25.61
C ASP A 417 2.17 19.94 -26.02
N ASN A 418 2.53 19.20 -27.07
CA ASN A 418 1.73 18.11 -27.62
C ASN A 418 2.34 16.72 -27.42
N SER A 419 3.52 16.60 -26.78
CA SER A 419 4.14 15.29 -26.61
C SER A 419 5.15 15.21 -25.47
N VAL A 420 5.19 14.05 -24.82
CA VAL A 420 6.22 13.67 -23.85
C VAL A 420 6.81 12.34 -24.27
N ILE A 421 8.13 12.27 -24.40
CA ILE A 421 8.88 11.02 -24.63
C ILE A 421 9.85 10.84 -23.46
N PHE A 422 9.83 9.66 -22.84
CA PHE A 422 10.66 9.39 -21.67
C PHE A 422 11.07 7.91 -21.58
N ILE A 423 12.17 7.64 -20.88
CA ILE A 423 12.58 6.29 -20.49
C ILE A 423 12.19 6.06 -19.04
N ALA A 424 11.55 4.93 -18.73
CA ALA A 424 11.25 4.52 -17.37
C ALA A 424 12.42 3.71 -16.78
N HIS A 425 12.83 4.02 -15.55
CA HIS A 425 13.76 3.21 -14.78
C HIS A 425 13.10 2.87 -13.44
N THR A 426 12.77 1.60 -13.23
CA THR A 426 12.07 1.11 -12.04
C THR A 426 12.98 0.16 -11.22
N ASN A 427 12.47 -0.32 -10.08
CA ASN A 427 13.14 -1.33 -9.26
C ASN A 427 13.18 -2.76 -9.87
N GLY A 428 12.84 -2.92 -11.15
CA GLY A 428 12.76 -4.21 -11.83
C GLY A 428 11.34 -4.76 -11.97
N CYS A 429 10.36 -4.19 -11.27
CA CYS A 429 8.94 -4.42 -11.51
C CYS A 429 8.30 -3.22 -12.22
N ASP A 430 7.09 -3.41 -12.73
CA ASP A 430 6.33 -2.33 -13.36
C ASP A 430 6.04 -1.19 -12.38
N ALA A 431 5.77 -0.02 -12.93
CA ALA A 431 5.23 1.13 -12.20
C ALA A 431 3.99 1.67 -12.92
N LEU A 432 3.20 2.50 -12.24
CA LEU A 432 2.26 3.39 -12.93
C LEU A 432 2.91 4.76 -13.06
N ALA A 433 2.96 5.27 -14.29
CA ALA A 433 3.41 6.62 -14.59
C ALA A 433 2.20 7.53 -14.83
N ASN A 434 2.07 8.57 -14.02
CA ASN A 434 1.22 9.73 -14.28
C ASN A 434 2.03 10.76 -15.08
N VAL A 435 1.59 11.05 -16.30
CA VAL A 435 2.18 12.05 -17.17
C VAL A 435 1.32 13.31 -17.10
N ASN A 436 1.91 14.40 -16.63
CA ASN A 436 1.27 15.71 -16.53
C ASN A 436 1.18 16.38 -17.90
N ILE A 437 0.32 15.82 -18.75
CA ILE A 437 -0.07 16.37 -20.05
C ILE A 437 -1.60 16.40 -20.10
N MET A 438 -2.17 17.48 -20.62
CA MET A 438 -3.61 17.66 -20.69
C MET A 438 -4.20 16.75 -21.76
N ALA A 439 -4.80 15.63 -21.36
CA ALA A 439 -5.40 14.69 -22.30
C ALA A 439 -6.55 15.34 -23.08
N GLU A 440 -6.51 15.17 -24.40
CA GLU A 440 -7.54 15.58 -25.35
C GLU A 440 -8.05 14.39 -26.17
N LYS A 441 -9.10 14.62 -26.97
CA LYS A 441 -9.61 13.61 -27.89
C LYS A 441 -8.52 13.23 -28.89
N GLY A 442 -8.15 11.95 -28.95
CA GLY A 442 -7.06 11.47 -29.80
C GLY A 442 -5.69 11.43 -29.11
N THR A 443 -5.64 11.61 -27.78
CA THR A 443 -4.42 11.30 -27.01
C THR A 443 -4.02 9.84 -27.23
N GLY A 444 -2.75 9.62 -27.57
CA GLY A 444 -2.17 8.29 -27.75
C GLY A 444 -1.03 8.05 -26.77
N VAL A 445 -0.93 6.81 -26.30
CA VAL A 445 0.17 6.32 -25.46
C VAL A 445 0.78 5.11 -26.17
N TYR A 446 2.11 5.12 -26.32
CA TYR A 446 2.83 4.10 -27.06
C TYR A 446 4.10 3.66 -26.32
N ASP A 447 4.28 2.36 -26.16
CA ASP A 447 5.56 1.75 -25.78
C ASP A 447 6.40 1.61 -27.04
N ASN A 448 7.40 2.50 -27.18
CA ASN A 448 8.31 2.47 -28.33
C ASN A 448 9.28 1.28 -28.28
N THR A 449 9.54 0.71 -27.11
CA THR A 449 10.43 -0.44 -26.96
C THR A 449 9.74 -1.71 -27.43
N SER A 450 8.47 -1.88 -27.08
CA SER A 450 7.66 -3.04 -27.47
C SER A 450 6.87 -2.85 -28.77
N GLU A 451 6.93 -1.65 -29.35
CA GLU A 451 6.17 -1.22 -30.54
C GLU A 451 4.65 -1.40 -30.39
N LYS A 452 4.09 -1.07 -29.22
CA LYS A 452 2.67 -1.29 -28.89
C LYS A 452 1.97 -0.03 -28.39
N SER A 453 0.75 0.19 -28.87
CA SER A 453 -0.19 1.13 -28.24
C SER A 453 -0.63 0.59 -26.89
N LEU A 454 -0.74 1.48 -25.90
CA LEU A 454 -1.14 1.12 -24.54
C LEU A 454 -2.49 1.74 -24.18
N ASP A 455 -3.24 1.00 -23.38
CA ASP A 455 -4.37 1.55 -22.66
C ASP A 455 -3.89 2.50 -21.55
N TYR A 456 -4.68 3.53 -21.29
CA TYR A 456 -4.40 4.51 -20.26
C TYR A 456 -5.70 5.01 -19.61
N ARG A 457 -5.56 5.61 -18.43
CA ARG A 457 -6.64 6.33 -17.75
C ARG A 457 -6.37 7.83 -17.80
N VAL A 458 -7.44 8.61 -17.97
CA VAL A 458 -7.41 10.06 -17.78
C VAL A 458 -7.88 10.36 -16.36
N ASP A 459 -7.04 11.02 -15.57
CA ASP A 459 -7.35 11.42 -14.20
C ASP A 459 -8.17 12.72 -14.17
N GLN A 460 -8.67 13.14 -13.00
CA GLN A 460 -9.61 14.27 -12.87
C GLN A 460 -9.04 15.61 -13.37
N ASP A 461 -7.73 15.80 -13.22
CA ASP A 461 -6.98 16.95 -13.71
C ASP A 461 -6.59 16.83 -15.20
N LYS A 462 -7.11 15.81 -15.88
CA LYS A 462 -6.84 15.41 -17.27
C LYS A 462 -5.44 14.86 -17.55
N SER A 463 -4.65 14.57 -16.52
CA SER A 463 -3.38 13.86 -16.73
C SER A 463 -3.59 12.41 -17.15
N VAL A 464 -2.55 11.82 -17.74
CA VAL A 464 -2.60 10.47 -18.32
C VAL A 464 -1.82 9.50 -17.44
N THR A 465 -2.47 8.45 -16.95
CA THR A 465 -1.84 7.40 -16.14
C THR A 465 -1.86 6.05 -16.84
N PHE A 466 -0.71 5.38 -16.94
CA PHE A 466 -0.57 4.07 -17.56
C PHE A 466 0.58 3.26 -16.95
N ARG A 467 0.61 1.97 -17.23
CA ARG A 467 1.65 1.05 -16.74
C ARG A 467 2.91 1.14 -17.59
N VAL A 468 4.06 1.17 -16.92
CA VAL A 468 5.39 1.24 -17.52
C VAL A 468 6.30 0.15 -16.97
N GLU A 469 7.09 -0.43 -17.84
CA GLU A 469 8.07 -1.48 -17.57
C GLU A 469 9.48 -0.87 -17.44
N ASN A 470 10.38 -1.60 -16.79
CA ASN A 470 11.73 -1.13 -16.55
C ASN A 470 12.52 -1.00 -17.87
N LYS A 471 13.20 0.14 -18.06
CA LYS A 471 14.06 0.47 -19.21
C LYS A 471 13.33 0.57 -20.55
N HIS A 472 12.00 0.64 -20.55
CA HIS A 472 11.22 0.90 -21.75
C HIS A 472 11.12 2.40 -22.04
N THR A 473 10.97 2.74 -23.32
CA THR A 473 10.80 4.11 -23.79
C THR A 473 9.36 4.34 -24.19
N TYR A 474 8.74 5.39 -23.65
CA TYR A 474 7.32 5.70 -23.85
C TYR A 474 7.12 7.03 -24.55
N SER A 475 6.07 7.10 -25.36
CA SER A 475 5.61 8.32 -26.02
C SER A 475 4.15 8.56 -25.65
N VAL A 476 3.85 9.75 -25.13
CA VAL A 476 2.49 10.27 -24.99
C VAL A 476 2.36 11.44 -25.96
N TYR A 477 1.35 11.44 -26.80
CA TYR A 477 1.14 12.49 -27.80
C TYR A 477 -0.33 12.88 -27.92
N LEU A 478 -0.57 14.16 -28.17
CA LEU A 478 -1.87 14.72 -28.52
C LEU A 478 -1.96 14.74 -30.05
N HIS A 479 -2.93 14.04 -30.63
CA HIS A 479 -3.25 14.27 -32.04
C HIS A 479 -3.79 15.69 -32.18
N SER A 480 -3.08 16.53 -32.94
CA SER A 480 -3.66 17.80 -33.37
C SER A 480 -4.86 17.47 -34.25
N ALA A 481 -6.02 18.04 -33.92
CA ALA A 481 -7.10 18.12 -34.88
C ALA A 481 -6.56 18.93 -36.08
N GLU A 482 -6.47 18.31 -37.25
CA GLU A 482 -6.28 19.02 -38.51
C GLU A 482 -7.36 20.09 -38.74
#